data_AF-A0A9K3NA80-F1
#
_entry.id   AF-A0A9K3NA80-F1
#
_cell.length_a   1.000
_cell.length_b   1.000
_cell.length_c   1.000
_cell.angle_alpha   90.00
_cell.angle_beta   90.00
_cell.angle_gamma   90.00
#
_symmetry.space_group_name_H-M   'P 1'
#
loop_
_entity.id
_entity.type
_entity.pdbx_description
1 polymer ?
#
loop_
_entity_poly.entity_id
_entity_poly.type
_entity_poly.pdbx_seq_one_letter_code
_entity_poly.pdbx_strand_id
1 'polypeptide(L)'
;MVDAVSQPRRLAEIRRRWMHDNNDLHQARITIQELMDEKYRLESQLQAAGLRERRFVSKKNKAEADLQRVTANLAEERVLWAHDIGEKDRVLSYAKAVQEELERKVVTEAQKAHLKEAESVLDQSNAEVDSLTSRLASLQGDRNWLITNGLVGAFEYLRQSESFVTLLDRLSTAAYQSGHHDGVYQGYFNYQQTDRTTPAFQENRGKLQAEIADALEAACNDPLPAYAELVDKVAEDGVDSLCQMLDMAEESGEE
;
A
#
# COMPACT_ATOMS: atom_id res chain seq x y z
N MET A 1 -53.85 -139.88 33.78
CA MET A 1 -52.48 -140.36 33.54
C MET A 1 -51.86 -139.45 32.49
N VAL A 2 -50.82 -138.70 32.85
CA VAL A 2 -50.10 -137.87 31.88
C VAL A 2 -49.15 -138.78 31.10
N ASP A 3 -49.22 -138.71 29.79
CA ASP A 3 -48.55 -139.60 28.84
C ASP A 3 -47.02 -139.44 28.91
N ALA A 4 -46.30 -140.53 29.22
CA ALA A 4 -44.86 -140.54 29.55
C ALA A 4 -43.95 -140.03 28.40
N VAL A 5 -44.47 -139.96 27.17
CA VAL A 5 -43.78 -139.50 25.97
C VAL A 5 -43.95 -137.98 25.72
N SER A 6 -44.99 -137.37 26.29
CA SER A 6 -45.32 -135.94 26.08
C SER A 6 -44.48 -134.99 26.95
N GLN A 7 -44.04 -135.46 28.11
CA GLN A 7 -43.31 -134.68 29.11
C GLN A 7 -41.89 -134.30 28.67
N PRO A 8 -41.07 -135.20 28.07
CA PRO A 8 -39.73 -134.85 27.57
C PRO A 8 -39.75 -133.83 26.42
N ARG A 9 -40.75 -133.90 25.52
CA ARG A 9 -40.89 -132.96 24.40
C ARG A 9 -41.23 -131.54 24.86
N ARG A 10 -42.15 -131.41 25.83
CA ARG A 10 -42.48 -130.11 26.45
C ARG A 10 -41.28 -129.50 27.17
N LEU A 11 -40.50 -130.31 27.90
CA LEU A 11 -39.27 -129.83 28.55
C LEU A 11 -38.20 -129.36 27.54
N ALA A 12 -38.05 -130.06 26.41
CA ALA A 12 -37.14 -129.65 25.34
C ALA A 12 -37.58 -128.34 24.65
N GLU A 13 -38.88 -128.11 24.50
CA GLU A 13 -39.42 -126.85 23.97
C GLU A 13 -39.27 -125.69 24.94
N ILE A 14 -39.56 -125.91 26.24
CA ILE A 14 -39.30 -124.93 27.30
C ILE A 14 -37.82 -124.55 27.33
N ARG A 15 -36.91 -125.54 27.22
CA ARG A 15 -35.46 -125.27 27.16
C ARG A 15 -35.05 -124.47 25.92
N ARG A 16 -35.63 -124.75 24.74
CA ARG A 16 -35.35 -123.98 23.52
C ARG A 16 -35.82 -122.53 23.65
N ARG A 17 -37.04 -122.30 24.14
CA ARG A 17 -37.57 -120.96 24.40
C ARG A 17 -36.71 -120.22 25.42
N TRP A 18 -36.38 -120.86 26.53
CA TRP A 18 -35.50 -120.27 27.54
C TRP A 18 -34.12 -119.88 26.99
N MET A 19 -33.49 -120.71 26.16
CA MET A 19 -32.22 -120.36 25.52
C MET A 19 -32.37 -119.19 24.53
N HIS A 20 -33.47 -119.15 23.78
CA HIS A 20 -33.75 -118.03 22.88
C HIS A 20 -33.96 -116.72 23.64
N ASP A 21 -34.83 -116.73 24.65
CA ASP A 21 -35.11 -115.57 25.50
C ASP A 21 -33.83 -115.10 26.21
N ASN A 22 -32.96 -116.02 26.67
CA ASN A 22 -31.71 -115.67 27.32
C ASN A 22 -30.69 -115.06 26.34
N ASN A 23 -30.65 -115.56 25.09
CA ASN A 23 -29.84 -114.94 24.03
C ASN A 23 -30.35 -113.55 23.68
N ASP A 24 -31.67 -113.36 23.57
CA ASP A 24 -32.27 -112.05 23.27
C ASP A 24 -32.04 -111.07 24.42
N LEU A 25 -32.13 -111.52 25.67
CA LEU A 25 -31.75 -110.73 26.85
C LEU A 25 -30.27 -110.39 26.86
N HIS A 26 -29.39 -111.29 26.43
CA HIS A 26 -27.96 -111.02 26.33
C HIS A 26 -27.68 -109.95 25.26
N GLN A 27 -28.30 -110.05 24.09
CA GLN A 27 -28.19 -109.04 23.03
C GLN A 27 -28.74 -107.69 23.48
N ALA A 28 -29.92 -107.67 24.12
CA ALA A 28 -30.50 -106.46 24.67
C ALA A 28 -29.59 -105.79 25.71
N ARG A 29 -28.91 -106.58 26.56
CA ARG A 29 -27.94 -106.04 27.53
C ARG A 29 -26.73 -105.40 26.85
N ILE A 30 -26.21 -106.00 25.77
CA ILE A 30 -25.10 -105.42 25.00
C ILE A 30 -25.54 -104.08 24.39
N THR A 31 -26.69 -104.04 23.71
CA THR A 31 -27.21 -102.80 23.12
C THR A 31 -27.49 -101.72 24.17
N ILE A 32 -28.04 -102.09 25.33
CA ILE A 32 -28.24 -101.13 26.44
C ILE A 32 -26.90 -100.56 26.91
N GLN A 33 -25.86 -101.39 27.02
CA GLN A 33 -24.54 -100.92 27.41
C GLN A 33 -23.95 -99.93 26.41
N GLU A 34 -24.02 -100.24 25.10
CA GLU A 34 -23.56 -99.34 24.04
C GLU A 34 -24.30 -97.99 24.07
N LEU A 35 -25.63 -98.02 24.28
CA LEU A 35 -26.44 -96.81 24.39
C LEU A 35 -26.10 -96.00 25.64
N MET A 36 -25.78 -96.65 26.77
CA MET A 36 -25.33 -95.96 27.97
C MET A 36 -23.97 -95.28 27.74
N ASP A 37 -23.01 -95.97 27.14
CA ASP A 37 -21.69 -95.42 26.85
C ASP A 37 -21.78 -94.22 25.89
N GLU A 38 -22.62 -94.34 24.86
CA GLU A 38 -22.87 -93.24 23.92
C GLU A 38 -23.56 -92.05 24.60
N LYS A 39 -24.54 -92.31 25.47
CA LYS A 39 -25.17 -91.26 26.29
C LYS A 39 -24.12 -90.52 27.13
N TYR A 40 -23.26 -91.23 27.84
CA TYR A 40 -22.20 -90.61 28.64
C TYR A 40 -21.24 -89.78 27.78
N ARG A 41 -20.89 -90.27 26.59
CA ARG A 41 -20.06 -89.53 25.62
C ARG A 41 -20.72 -88.23 25.19
N LEU A 42 -22.00 -88.27 24.84
CA LEU A 42 -22.77 -87.09 24.42
C LEU A 42 -22.95 -86.09 25.57
N GLU A 43 -23.22 -86.55 26.79
CA GLU A 43 -23.31 -85.69 27.98
C GLU A 43 -21.98 -84.96 28.25
N SER A 44 -20.85 -85.67 28.14
CA SER A 44 -19.52 -85.07 28.27
C SER A 44 -19.26 -84.01 27.20
N GLN A 45 -19.63 -84.28 25.95
CA GLN A 45 -19.49 -83.32 24.84
C GLN A 45 -20.36 -82.07 25.04
N LEU A 46 -21.60 -82.24 25.50
CA LEU A 46 -22.50 -81.13 25.79
C LEU A 46 -21.95 -80.24 26.91
N GLN A 47 -21.41 -80.83 27.98
CA GLN A 47 -20.76 -80.07 29.05
C GLN A 47 -19.54 -79.30 28.54
N ALA A 48 -18.69 -79.94 27.73
CA ALA A 48 -17.53 -79.29 27.12
C ALA A 48 -17.93 -78.14 26.19
N ALA A 49 -18.98 -78.33 25.38
CA ALA A 49 -19.53 -77.29 24.51
C ALA A 49 -20.08 -76.10 25.33
N GLY A 50 -20.84 -76.38 26.38
CA GLY A 50 -21.36 -75.34 27.28
C GLY A 50 -20.26 -74.53 27.97
N LEU A 51 -19.14 -75.16 28.36
CA LEU A 51 -17.98 -74.44 28.89
C LEU A 51 -17.31 -73.55 27.85
N ARG A 52 -17.19 -74.00 26.59
CA ARG A 52 -16.65 -73.18 25.50
C ARG A 52 -17.55 -71.99 25.20
N GLU A 53 -18.85 -72.20 25.17
CA GLU A 53 -19.84 -71.15 24.95
C GLU A 53 -19.77 -70.08 26.04
N ARG A 54 -19.73 -70.46 27.32
CA ARG A 54 -19.56 -69.51 28.44
C ARG A 54 -18.27 -68.69 28.31
N ARG A 55 -17.16 -69.33 27.92
CA ARG A 55 -15.89 -68.62 27.67
C ARG A 55 -15.99 -67.65 26.50
N PHE A 56 -16.67 -68.04 25.43
CA PHE A 56 -16.89 -67.20 24.26
C PHE A 56 -17.74 -65.97 24.62
N VAL A 57 -18.88 -66.18 25.31
CA VAL A 57 -19.76 -65.09 25.77
C VAL A 57 -19.01 -64.14 26.71
N SER A 58 -18.22 -64.67 27.65
CA SER A 58 -17.40 -63.84 28.54
C SER A 58 -16.40 -62.97 27.76
N LYS A 59 -15.70 -63.54 26.77
CA LYS A 59 -14.78 -62.78 25.90
C LYS A 59 -15.50 -61.73 25.06
N LYS A 60 -16.67 -62.09 24.51
CA LYS A 60 -17.51 -61.17 23.74
C LYS A 60 -17.94 -59.98 24.60
N ASN A 61 -18.49 -60.23 25.79
CA ASN A 61 -18.94 -59.16 26.69
C ASN A 61 -17.77 -58.25 27.10
N LYS A 62 -16.57 -58.82 27.32
CA LYS A 62 -15.38 -58.02 27.59
C LYS A 62 -15.01 -57.12 26.41
N ALA A 63 -14.99 -57.67 25.19
CA ALA A 63 -14.70 -56.91 23.98
C ALA A 63 -15.73 -55.80 23.71
N GLU A 64 -17.02 -56.07 23.98
CA GLU A 64 -18.08 -55.06 23.88
C GLU A 64 -17.88 -53.93 24.91
N ALA A 65 -17.54 -54.25 26.15
CA ALA A 65 -17.24 -53.26 27.17
C ALA A 65 -15.99 -52.42 26.83
N ASP A 66 -14.93 -53.06 26.32
CA ASP A 66 -13.72 -52.37 25.88
C ASP A 66 -14.02 -51.45 24.67
N LEU A 67 -14.85 -51.89 23.72
CA LEU A 67 -15.28 -51.08 22.58
C LEU A 67 -16.11 -49.87 23.01
N GLN A 68 -17.03 -50.05 23.97
CA GLN A 68 -17.81 -48.94 24.54
C GLN A 68 -16.89 -47.92 25.21
N ARG A 69 -15.89 -48.38 25.97
CA ARG A 69 -14.91 -47.49 26.61
C ARG A 69 -14.10 -46.69 25.59
N VAL A 70 -13.57 -47.35 24.54
CA VAL A 70 -12.80 -46.66 23.49
C VAL A 70 -13.67 -45.66 22.74
N THR A 71 -14.94 -46.01 22.47
CA THR A 71 -15.88 -45.11 21.79
C THR A 71 -16.19 -43.87 22.63
N ALA A 72 -16.36 -44.03 23.95
CA ALA A 72 -16.57 -42.91 24.87
C ALA A 72 -15.33 -41.98 24.90
N ASN A 73 -14.14 -42.54 25.09
CA ASN A 73 -12.89 -41.76 25.09
C ASN A 73 -12.71 -40.98 23.77
N LEU A 74 -12.98 -41.62 22.64
CA LEU A 74 -12.88 -40.99 21.33
C LEU A 74 -13.92 -39.87 21.12
N ALA A 75 -15.09 -39.98 21.73
CA ALA A 75 -16.08 -38.90 21.73
C ALA A 75 -15.60 -37.71 22.57
N GLU A 76 -14.99 -37.96 23.74
CA GLU A 76 -14.41 -36.90 24.59
C GLU A 76 -13.24 -36.19 23.88
N GLU A 77 -12.31 -36.93 23.27
CA GLU A 77 -11.20 -36.35 22.52
C GLU A 77 -11.68 -35.49 21.34
N ARG A 78 -12.74 -35.91 20.64
CA ARG A 78 -13.33 -35.11 19.56
C ARG A 78 -13.88 -33.78 20.05
N VAL A 79 -14.49 -33.73 21.24
CA VAL A 79 -14.99 -32.49 21.84
C VAL A 79 -13.82 -31.56 22.18
N LEU A 80 -12.74 -32.11 22.77
CA LEU A 80 -11.53 -31.33 23.06
C LEU A 80 -10.89 -30.78 21.79
N TRP A 81 -10.76 -31.59 20.73
CA TRP A 81 -10.23 -31.11 19.45
C TRP A 81 -11.10 -30.03 18.82
N ALA A 82 -12.43 -30.16 18.89
CA ALA A 82 -13.34 -29.14 18.38
C ALA A 82 -13.17 -27.81 19.14
N HIS A 83 -12.97 -27.87 20.47
CA HIS A 83 -12.67 -26.70 21.28
C HIS A 83 -11.33 -26.06 20.86
N ASP A 84 -10.26 -26.84 20.78
CA ASP A 84 -8.92 -26.36 20.40
C ASP A 84 -8.89 -25.74 19.01
N ILE A 85 -9.61 -26.31 18.05
CA ILE A 85 -9.75 -25.75 16.70
C ILE A 85 -10.46 -24.38 16.80
N GLY A 86 -11.56 -24.29 17.53
CA GLY A 86 -12.27 -23.03 17.73
C GLY A 86 -11.43 -21.95 18.42
N GLU A 87 -10.58 -22.33 19.38
CA GLU A 87 -9.65 -21.40 20.03
C GLU A 87 -8.55 -20.92 19.07
N LYS A 88 -7.96 -21.83 18.29
CA LYS A 88 -6.98 -21.48 17.26
C LYS A 88 -7.57 -20.55 16.20
N ASP A 89 -8.80 -20.79 15.76
CA ASP A 89 -9.48 -19.91 14.80
C ASP A 89 -9.71 -18.49 15.36
N ARG A 90 -10.04 -18.37 16.66
CA ARG A 90 -10.14 -17.08 17.34
C ARG A 90 -8.79 -16.37 17.41
N VAL A 91 -7.73 -17.08 17.80
CA VAL A 91 -6.37 -16.51 17.86
C VAL A 91 -5.90 -16.07 16.48
N LEU A 92 -6.13 -16.87 15.44
CA LEU A 92 -5.79 -16.51 14.05
C LEU A 92 -6.58 -15.28 13.58
N SER A 93 -7.86 -15.19 13.93
CA SER A 93 -8.69 -14.02 13.59
C SER A 93 -8.18 -12.76 14.29
N TYR A 94 -7.83 -12.86 15.57
CA TYR A 94 -7.23 -11.76 16.32
C TYR A 94 -5.87 -11.34 15.75
N ALA A 95 -4.99 -12.29 15.44
CA ALA A 95 -3.69 -12.03 14.86
C ALA A 95 -3.79 -11.32 13.49
N LYS A 96 -4.76 -11.72 12.65
CA LYS A 96 -5.05 -11.04 11.38
C LYS A 96 -5.51 -9.59 11.60
N ALA A 97 -6.41 -9.36 12.56
CA ALA A 97 -6.87 -8.00 12.88
C ALA A 97 -5.72 -7.10 13.34
N VAL A 98 -4.83 -7.62 14.19
CA VAL A 98 -3.64 -6.90 14.65
C VAL A 98 -2.68 -6.62 13.50
N GLN A 99 -2.47 -7.59 12.59
CA GLN A 99 -1.63 -7.40 11.41
C GLN A 99 -2.19 -6.29 10.51
N GLU A 100 -3.49 -6.31 10.21
CA GLU A 100 -4.15 -5.26 9.41
C GLU A 100 -4.02 -3.88 10.07
N GLU A 101 -4.12 -3.80 11.40
CA GLU A 101 -3.94 -2.54 12.13
C GLU A 101 -2.49 -2.03 12.03
N LEU A 102 -1.51 -2.92 12.15
CA LEU A 102 -0.09 -2.58 11.99
C LEU A 102 0.24 -2.12 10.56
N GLU A 103 -0.27 -2.81 9.54
CA GLU A 103 -0.10 -2.41 8.14
C GLU A 103 -0.67 -1.02 7.88
N ARG A 104 -1.87 -0.73 8.41
CA ARG A 104 -2.46 0.63 8.34
C ARG A 104 -1.59 1.67 9.03
N LYS A 105 -1.07 1.38 10.24
CA LYS A 105 -0.19 2.30 10.98
C LYS A 105 1.08 2.61 10.19
N VAL A 106 1.76 1.59 9.66
CA VAL A 106 2.97 1.75 8.85
C VAL A 106 2.72 2.65 7.64
N VAL A 107 1.61 2.43 6.91
CA VAL A 107 1.24 3.28 5.77
C VAL A 107 1.02 4.73 6.21
N THR A 108 0.29 4.95 7.31
CA THR A 108 0.04 6.31 7.81
C THR A 108 1.31 7.01 8.30
N GLU A 109 2.25 6.28 8.89
CA GLU A 109 3.54 6.83 9.32
C GLU A 109 4.43 7.18 8.13
N ALA A 110 4.47 6.32 7.10
CA ALA A 110 5.17 6.61 5.85
C ALA A 110 4.60 7.85 5.15
N GLN A 111 3.28 7.97 5.06
CA GLN A 111 2.61 9.16 4.51
C GLN A 111 2.95 10.43 5.30
N LYS A 112 2.98 10.36 6.63
CA LYS A 112 3.39 11.51 7.47
C LYS A 112 4.85 11.90 7.25
N ALA A 113 5.75 10.93 7.04
CA ALA A 113 7.15 11.20 6.74
C ALA A 113 7.28 11.91 5.37
N HIS A 114 6.60 11.41 4.34
CA HIS A 114 6.59 12.06 3.03
C HIS A 114 5.98 13.47 3.05
N LEU A 115 4.92 13.71 3.85
CA LEU A 115 4.36 15.06 4.00
C LEU A 115 5.38 16.02 4.64
N LYS A 116 6.11 15.59 5.67
CA LYS A 116 7.15 16.43 6.29
C LYS A 116 8.29 16.75 5.34
N GLU A 117 8.68 15.77 4.51
CA GLU A 117 9.71 15.97 3.49
C GLU A 117 9.23 16.99 2.44
N ALA A 118 7.99 16.84 1.96
CA ALA A 118 7.38 17.79 1.02
C ALA A 118 7.25 19.22 1.62
N GLU A 119 6.85 19.34 2.89
CA GLU A 119 6.82 20.61 3.62
C GLU A 119 8.21 21.26 3.68
N SER A 120 9.26 20.48 3.99
CA SER A 120 10.63 20.99 4.04
C SER A 120 11.14 21.46 2.67
N VAL A 121 10.81 20.74 1.59
CA VAL A 121 11.19 21.13 0.23
C VAL A 121 10.46 22.41 -0.18
N LEU A 122 9.18 22.55 0.20
CA LEU A 122 8.38 23.72 -0.10
C LEU A 122 8.88 24.96 0.65
N ASP A 123 9.27 24.82 1.92
CA ASP A 123 9.88 25.89 2.71
C ASP A 123 11.22 26.35 2.10
N GLN A 124 12.05 25.40 1.65
CA GLN A 124 13.30 25.73 0.96
C GLN A 124 13.03 26.47 -0.35
N SER A 125 12.11 25.98 -1.17
CA SER A 125 11.73 26.61 -2.43
C SER A 125 11.19 28.03 -2.23
N ASN A 126 10.35 28.25 -1.22
CA ASN A 126 9.85 29.59 -0.89
C ASN A 126 10.98 30.54 -0.50
N ALA A 127 11.95 30.08 0.31
CA ALA A 127 13.10 30.90 0.69
C ALA A 127 13.98 31.27 -0.52
N GLU A 128 14.14 30.34 -1.47
CA GLU A 128 14.84 30.60 -2.74
C GLU A 128 14.08 31.60 -3.61
N VAL A 129 12.75 31.47 -3.73
CA VAL A 129 11.89 32.42 -4.44
C VAL A 129 11.98 33.82 -3.82
N ASP A 130 11.93 33.93 -2.49
CA ASP A 130 12.06 35.22 -1.80
C ASP A 130 13.43 35.87 -2.04
N SER A 131 14.50 35.07 -2.04
CA SER A 131 15.86 35.51 -2.34
C SER A 131 15.99 36.00 -3.79
N LEU A 132 15.49 35.22 -4.75
CA LEU A 132 15.49 35.57 -6.18
C LEU A 132 14.65 36.82 -6.44
N THR A 133 13.47 36.93 -5.81
CA THR A 133 12.59 38.09 -5.91
C THR A 133 13.28 39.35 -5.37
N SER A 134 13.97 39.24 -4.24
CA SER A 134 14.75 40.34 -3.65
C SER A 134 15.89 40.78 -4.56
N ARG A 135 16.61 39.82 -5.17
CA ARG A 135 17.69 40.09 -6.13
C ARG A 135 17.17 40.73 -7.42
N LEU A 136 16.01 40.32 -7.90
CA LEU A 136 15.36 40.95 -9.05
C LEU A 136 15.02 42.41 -8.74
N ALA A 137 14.44 42.67 -7.57
CA ALA A 137 14.09 44.03 -7.12
C ALA A 137 15.34 44.92 -7.00
N SER A 138 16.45 44.39 -6.48
CA SER A 138 17.72 45.15 -6.42
C SER A 138 18.26 45.47 -7.81
N LEU A 139 18.26 44.50 -8.73
CA LEU A 139 18.71 44.71 -10.12
C LEU A 139 17.84 45.73 -10.85
N GLN A 140 16.53 45.73 -10.61
CA GLN A 140 15.62 46.76 -11.13
C GLN A 140 15.96 48.14 -10.56
N GLY A 141 16.28 48.22 -9.26
CA GLY A 141 16.77 49.45 -8.62
C GLY A 141 18.07 49.96 -9.23
N ASP A 142 19.07 49.08 -9.38
CA ASP A 142 20.38 49.39 -9.98
C ASP A 142 20.23 49.84 -11.44
N ARG A 143 19.38 49.16 -12.22
CA ARG A 143 19.05 49.54 -13.60
C ARG A 143 18.49 50.96 -13.65
N ASN A 144 17.52 51.27 -12.81
CA ASN A 144 16.91 52.60 -12.77
C ASN A 144 17.93 53.67 -12.34
N TRP A 145 18.80 53.36 -11.38
CA TRP A 145 19.88 54.25 -10.98
C TRP A 145 20.87 54.51 -12.12
N LEU A 146 21.30 53.48 -12.85
CA LEU A 146 22.20 53.59 -14.00
C LEU A 146 21.59 54.42 -15.13
N ILE A 147 20.31 54.20 -15.46
CA ILE A 147 19.60 55.00 -16.46
C ILE A 147 19.60 56.48 -16.06
N THR A 148 19.24 56.76 -14.80
CA THR A 148 19.12 58.15 -14.32
C THR A 148 20.46 58.87 -14.32
N ASN A 149 21.52 58.23 -13.79
CA ASN A 149 22.85 58.83 -13.74
C ASN A 149 23.54 58.86 -15.11
N GLY A 150 23.31 57.85 -15.95
CA GLY A 150 23.79 57.85 -17.33
C GLY A 150 23.19 59.00 -18.14
N LEU A 151 21.90 59.28 -17.99
CA LEU A 151 21.25 60.45 -18.58
C LEU A 151 21.86 61.74 -18.05
N VAL A 152 22.05 61.89 -16.74
CA VAL A 152 22.70 63.08 -16.14
C VAL A 152 24.11 63.27 -16.69
N GLY A 153 24.93 62.22 -16.72
CA GLY A 153 26.29 62.27 -17.25
C GLY A 153 26.33 62.59 -18.75
N ALA A 154 25.40 62.04 -19.54
CA ALA A 154 25.26 62.39 -20.97
C ALA A 154 24.89 63.88 -21.15
N PHE A 155 24.00 64.42 -20.31
CA PHE A 155 23.70 65.84 -20.29
C PHE A 155 24.90 66.71 -19.89
N GLU A 156 25.67 66.30 -18.89
CA GLU A 156 26.89 67.01 -18.47
C GLU A 156 27.98 66.98 -19.55
N TYR A 157 28.14 65.84 -20.22
CA TYR A 157 29.06 65.70 -21.35
C TYR A 157 28.65 66.60 -22.53
N LEU A 158 27.37 66.58 -22.91
CA LEU A 158 26.85 67.50 -23.92
C LEU A 158 27.07 68.95 -23.52
N ARG A 159 26.85 69.31 -22.25
CA ARG A 159 27.12 70.68 -21.74
C ARG A 159 28.58 71.10 -21.89
N GLN A 160 29.53 70.16 -21.82
CA GLN A 160 30.96 70.43 -21.97
C GLN A 160 31.43 70.36 -23.44
N SER A 161 30.59 69.87 -24.35
CA SER A 161 30.93 69.76 -25.77
C SER A 161 30.91 71.13 -26.45
N GLU A 162 32.02 71.51 -27.08
CA GLU A 162 32.14 72.78 -27.82
C GLU A 162 31.06 72.94 -28.90
N SER A 163 30.63 71.85 -29.55
CA SER A 163 29.59 71.89 -30.59
C SER A 163 28.20 72.19 -30.02
N PHE A 164 27.89 71.70 -28.82
CA PHE A 164 26.64 71.96 -28.14
C PHE A 164 26.63 73.35 -27.48
N VAL A 165 27.75 73.76 -26.88
CA VAL A 165 27.94 75.13 -26.36
C VAL A 165 27.82 76.15 -27.49
N THR A 166 28.44 75.90 -28.64
CA THR A 166 28.30 76.80 -29.81
C THR A 166 26.91 76.73 -30.44
N LEU A 167 26.20 75.61 -30.39
CA LEU A 167 24.79 75.53 -30.79
C LEU A 167 23.91 76.38 -29.85
N LEU A 168 24.10 76.26 -28.54
CA LEU A 168 23.44 77.09 -27.53
C LEU A 168 23.77 78.56 -27.70
N ASP A 169 25.03 78.90 -27.96
CA ASP A 169 25.48 80.27 -28.16
C ASP A 169 24.92 80.86 -29.46
N ARG A 170 24.84 80.05 -30.54
CA ARG A 170 24.18 80.44 -31.80
C ARG A 170 22.68 80.59 -31.66
N LEU A 171 22.00 79.69 -30.93
CA LEU A 171 20.56 79.80 -30.65
C LEU A 171 20.27 81.01 -29.75
N SER A 172 21.13 81.28 -28.76
CA SER A 172 21.04 82.44 -27.88
C SER A 172 21.28 83.74 -28.64
N THR A 173 22.27 83.75 -29.55
CA THR A 173 22.56 84.88 -30.43
C THR A 173 21.44 85.12 -31.44
N ALA A 174 20.86 84.06 -32.03
CA ALA A 174 19.73 84.15 -32.94
C ALA A 174 18.45 84.66 -32.22
N ALA A 175 18.23 84.24 -30.98
CA ALA A 175 17.14 84.75 -30.14
C ALA A 175 17.36 86.22 -29.71
N TYR A 176 18.62 86.61 -29.48
CA TYR A 176 18.99 88.01 -29.19
C TYR A 176 18.83 88.93 -30.41
N GLN A 177 19.15 88.43 -31.61
CA GLN A 177 19.04 89.18 -32.87
C GLN A 177 17.60 89.28 -33.40
N SER A 178 16.69 88.39 -32.98
CA SER A 178 15.27 88.40 -33.33
C SER A 178 14.40 89.29 -32.41
N GLY A 179 15.03 90.07 -31.51
CA GLY A 179 14.34 91.07 -30.67
C GLY A 179 13.73 90.52 -29.38
N HIS A 180 13.99 89.27 -29.00
CA HIS A 180 13.56 88.69 -27.73
C HIS A 180 14.55 89.01 -26.59
N HIS A 181 14.64 90.29 -26.22
CA HIS A 181 15.66 90.79 -25.28
C HIS A 181 15.47 90.40 -23.81
N ASP A 182 14.34 89.81 -23.40
CA ASP A 182 14.04 89.55 -21.96
C ASP A 182 14.14 88.09 -21.50
N GLY A 183 14.47 87.12 -22.36
CA GLY A 183 14.44 85.70 -21.96
C GLY A 183 15.80 85.02 -21.80
N VAL A 184 16.78 85.40 -22.63
CA VAL A 184 17.91 84.52 -22.94
C VAL A 184 19.10 84.74 -22.02
N TYR A 185 19.43 85.99 -21.69
CA TYR A 185 20.47 86.31 -20.70
C TYR A 185 20.02 86.05 -19.26
N GLN A 186 18.72 86.17 -18.98
CA GLN A 186 18.16 85.87 -17.68
C GLN A 186 18.05 84.36 -17.43
N GLY A 187 17.87 83.55 -18.49
CA GLY A 187 17.91 82.08 -18.42
C GLY A 187 19.30 81.52 -18.11
N TYR A 188 20.37 82.09 -18.68
CA TYR A 188 21.74 81.63 -18.42
C TYR A 188 22.21 81.94 -16.99
N PHE A 189 21.77 83.07 -16.41
CA PHE A 189 22.04 83.45 -15.02
C PHE A 189 21.11 82.75 -14.02
N ASN A 190 19.84 82.52 -14.36
CA ASN A 190 18.90 81.76 -13.51
C ASN A 190 19.17 80.25 -13.51
N TYR A 191 19.88 79.69 -14.50
CA TYR A 191 20.25 78.26 -14.46
C TYR A 191 21.26 77.94 -13.34
N GLN A 192 21.98 78.95 -12.82
CA GLN A 192 22.85 78.83 -11.65
C GLN A 192 22.14 79.13 -10.32
N GLN A 193 20.89 79.63 -10.36
CA GLN A 193 20.08 79.88 -9.17
C GLN A 193 18.79 79.09 -9.26
N THR A 194 18.79 77.97 -8.53
CA THR A 194 17.64 77.16 -8.13
C THR A 194 16.29 77.87 -8.19
N ASP A 195 15.31 77.14 -8.73
CA ASP A 195 13.86 77.35 -8.63
C ASP A 195 13.25 78.48 -9.47
N ARG A 196 12.94 78.16 -10.73
CA ARG A 196 11.60 78.37 -11.34
C ARG A 196 11.55 77.79 -12.76
N THR A 197 10.97 76.60 -12.87
CA THR A 197 10.62 75.95 -14.14
C THR A 197 9.49 76.71 -14.82
N THR A 198 9.69 77.14 -16.06
CA THR A 198 8.63 77.77 -16.87
C THR A 198 7.50 76.77 -17.15
N PRO A 199 6.23 77.21 -17.28
CA PRO A 199 5.10 76.30 -17.50
C PRO A 199 5.27 75.38 -18.71
N ALA A 200 5.87 75.89 -19.80
CA ALA A 200 6.17 75.09 -20.99
C ALA A 200 7.26 74.03 -20.75
N PHE A 201 8.23 74.30 -19.87
CA PHE A 201 9.23 73.31 -19.47
C PHE A 201 8.63 72.27 -18.51
N GLN A 202 7.71 72.65 -17.63
CA GLN A 202 6.95 71.67 -16.83
C GLN A 202 6.03 70.82 -17.71
N GLU A 203 5.41 71.40 -18.74
CA GLU A 203 4.56 70.68 -19.69
C GLU A 203 5.38 69.70 -20.54
N ASN A 204 6.55 70.12 -21.04
CA ASN A 204 7.45 69.24 -21.80
C ASN A 204 8.12 68.20 -20.91
N ARG A 205 8.45 68.53 -19.65
CA ARG A 205 8.94 67.56 -18.67
C ARG A 205 7.84 66.55 -18.31
N GLY A 206 6.60 67.00 -18.17
CA GLY A 206 5.44 66.15 -17.93
C GLY A 206 5.17 65.21 -19.11
N LYS A 207 5.24 65.72 -20.35
CA LYS A 207 5.14 64.91 -21.57
C LYS A 207 6.27 63.90 -21.69
N LEU A 208 7.52 64.32 -21.45
CA LEU A 208 8.67 63.42 -21.52
C LEU A 208 8.66 62.38 -20.38
N GLN A 209 8.22 62.75 -19.17
CA GLN A 209 8.03 61.79 -18.07
C GLN A 209 6.90 60.81 -18.37
N ALA A 210 5.81 61.25 -19.00
CA ALA A 210 4.73 60.38 -19.44
C ALA A 210 5.17 59.46 -20.58
N GLU A 211 5.88 59.96 -21.60
CA GLU A 211 6.41 59.14 -22.69
C GLU A 211 7.47 58.13 -22.22
N ILE A 212 8.31 58.50 -21.25
CA ILE A 212 9.27 57.58 -20.63
C ILE A 212 8.54 56.56 -19.73
N ALA A 213 7.50 56.97 -19.00
CA ALA A 213 6.68 56.05 -18.21
C ALA A 213 5.92 55.06 -19.10
N ASP A 214 5.31 55.53 -20.19
CA ASP A 214 4.61 54.70 -21.18
C ASP A 214 5.59 53.76 -21.89
N ALA A 215 6.80 54.21 -22.22
CA ALA A 215 7.84 53.36 -22.80
C ALA A 215 8.38 52.32 -21.80
N LEU A 216 8.48 52.66 -20.51
CA LEU A 216 8.87 51.74 -19.45
C LEU A 216 7.75 50.73 -19.13
N GLU A 217 6.50 51.16 -19.16
CA GLU A 217 5.32 50.32 -18.96
C GLU A 217 5.13 49.36 -20.14
N ALA A 218 5.32 49.83 -21.38
CA ALA A 218 5.37 48.96 -22.56
C ALA A 218 6.51 47.93 -22.46
N ALA A 219 7.70 48.33 -22.01
CA ALA A 219 8.83 47.42 -21.82
C ALA A 219 8.65 46.45 -20.61
N CYS A 220 7.74 46.76 -19.69
CA CYS A 220 7.36 45.88 -18.57
C CYS A 220 6.20 44.95 -18.92
N ASN A 221 5.34 45.34 -19.87
CA ASN A 221 4.14 44.59 -20.25
C ASN A 221 4.30 43.75 -21.53
N ASP A 222 5.27 44.05 -22.40
CA ASP A 222 5.63 43.19 -23.51
C ASP A 222 6.61 42.10 -23.02
N PRO A 223 6.22 40.82 -22.97
CA PRO A 223 7.18 39.75 -22.73
C PRO A 223 8.21 39.79 -23.85
N LEU A 224 9.51 39.78 -23.49
CA LEU A 224 10.60 39.60 -24.45
C LEU A 224 10.21 38.50 -25.44
N PRO A 225 10.39 38.66 -26.77
CA PRO A 225 9.93 37.68 -27.77
C PRO A 225 10.35 36.24 -27.47
N ALA A 226 11.49 36.06 -26.80
CA ALA A 226 12.01 34.77 -26.33
C ALA A 226 11.14 34.11 -25.23
N TYR A 227 10.43 34.88 -24.41
CA TYR A 227 9.61 34.39 -23.29
C TYR A 227 8.25 33.84 -23.77
N ALA A 228 7.67 34.44 -24.81
CA ALA A 228 6.44 33.92 -25.42
C ALA A 228 6.68 32.56 -26.11
N GLU A 229 7.79 32.42 -26.84
CA GLU A 229 8.19 31.14 -27.45
C GLU A 229 8.50 30.07 -26.39
N LEU A 230 9.03 30.45 -25.22
CA LEU A 230 9.28 29.55 -24.09
C LEU A 230 7.98 29.09 -23.42
N VAL A 231 7.01 29.98 -23.23
CA VAL A 231 5.71 29.62 -22.64
C VAL A 231 4.90 28.72 -23.57
N ASP A 232 4.93 28.97 -24.89
CA ASP A 232 4.28 28.10 -25.88
C ASP A 232 4.94 26.72 -25.94
N LYS A 233 6.28 26.62 -25.88
CA LYS A 233 6.99 25.33 -25.82
C LYS A 233 6.71 24.54 -24.53
N VAL A 234 6.56 25.22 -23.40
CA VAL A 234 6.21 24.58 -22.12
C VAL A 234 4.77 24.06 -22.13
N ALA A 235 3.89 24.76 -22.84
CA ALA A 235 2.51 24.32 -23.03
C ALA A 235 2.39 23.12 -23.99
N GLU A 236 3.28 22.98 -24.98
CA GLU A 236 3.30 21.86 -25.94
C GLU A 236 4.04 20.62 -25.40
N ASP A 237 5.23 20.78 -24.80
CA ASP A 237 6.13 19.66 -24.47
C ASP A 237 6.24 19.35 -22.96
N GLY A 238 5.64 20.16 -22.10
CA GLY A 238 5.70 20.02 -20.64
C GLY A 238 7.01 20.51 -20.01
N VAL A 239 7.00 20.68 -18.69
CA VAL A 239 8.10 21.27 -17.90
C VAL A 239 9.42 20.48 -18.03
N ASP A 240 9.36 19.19 -18.35
CA ASP A 240 10.54 18.34 -18.51
C ASP A 240 11.45 18.76 -19.68
N SER A 241 10.91 19.40 -20.72
CA SER A 241 11.70 19.90 -21.85
C SER A 241 12.48 21.18 -21.52
N LEU A 242 12.05 21.94 -20.49
CA LEU A 242 12.78 23.09 -19.96
C LEU A 242 14.02 22.66 -19.16
N CYS A 243 13.90 21.58 -18.38
CA CYS A 243 15.00 21.01 -17.62
C CYS A 243 16.14 20.55 -18.55
N GLN A 244 15.81 19.89 -19.66
CA GLN A 244 16.83 19.43 -20.62
C GLN A 244 17.56 20.58 -21.35
N MET A 245 16.91 21.73 -21.60
CA MET A 245 17.60 22.88 -22.21
C MET A 245 18.51 23.61 -21.23
N LEU A 246 18.17 23.64 -19.94
CA LEU A 246 19.02 24.21 -18.90
C LEU A 246 20.26 23.33 -18.65
N ASP A 247 20.10 22.01 -18.66
CA ASP A 247 21.20 21.05 -18.54
C ASP A 247 22.20 21.19 -19.72
N MET A 248 21.71 21.42 -20.95
CA MET A 248 22.56 21.64 -22.13
C MET A 248 23.24 23.02 -22.15
N ALA A 249 22.69 24.02 -21.46
CA ALA A 249 23.29 25.34 -21.37
C ALA A 249 24.45 25.37 -20.38
N GLU A 250 24.39 24.58 -19.30
CA GLU A 250 25.47 24.43 -18.32
C GLU A 250 26.72 23.74 -18.91
N GLU A 251 26.56 22.82 -19.86
CA GLU A 251 27.70 22.18 -20.56
C GLU A 251 28.38 23.08 -21.60
N SER A 252 27.74 24.18 -22.03
CA SER A 252 28.26 25.08 -23.08
C SER A 252 29.02 26.31 -22.55
N GLY A 253 29.11 26.47 -21.22
CA GLY A 253 29.81 27.56 -20.55
C GLY A 253 31.26 27.27 -20.14
N GLU A 254 31.76 26.05 -20.39
CA GLU A 254 33.14 25.64 -20.15
C GLU A 254 33.96 25.58 -21.47
N GLU A 255 34.22 26.74 -22.10
CA GLU A 255 35.37 26.97 -22.99
C GLU A 255 36.02 28.33 -22.74
#